data_AF-A0A8T4XS42-F1
#
_entry.id   AF-A0A8T4XS42-F1
#
_cell.length_a   1.000
_cell.length_b   1.000
_cell.length_c   1.000
_cell.angle_alpha   90.00
_cell.angle_beta   90.00
_cell.angle_gamma   90.00
#
_symmetry.space_group_name_H-M   'P 1'
#
loop_
_entity.id
_entity.type
_entity.pdbx_description
1 polymer ?
#
loop_
_entity_poly.entity_id
_entity_poly.type
_entity_poly.pdbx_seq_one_letter_code
_entity_poly.pdbx_strand_id
1 'polypeptide(L)' 'MALDVSKRIMVRSGFHCAMPLHKEVLGERQGSVRASTYLYNTEEEKETFISAVEEVARTFI' A
#
# COMPACT_ATOMS: atom_id res chain seq x y z
N MET A 1 2.51 8.66 2.70
CA MET A 1 2.66 9.64 3.79
C MET A 1 1.85 9.25 5.02
N ALA A 2 0.63 8.71 4.91
CA ALA A 2 -0.11 8.26 6.09
C ALA A 2 0.60 7.11 6.85
N LEU A 3 1.02 6.04 6.17
CA LEU A 3 1.57 4.83 6.80
C LEU A 3 3.02 4.97 7.30
N ASP A 4 3.86 5.71 6.57
CA ASP A 4 5.27 5.93 6.91
C ASP A 4 5.41 6.86 8.13
N VAL A 5 4.62 7.93 8.22
CA VAL A 5 4.68 8.89 9.33
C VAL A 5 4.04 8.32 10.60
N SER A 6 2.89 7.64 10.48
CA SER A 6 2.12 7.21 11.66
C SER A 6 2.57 5.86 12.25
N LYS A 7 3.01 4.92 11.40
CA LYS A 7 3.28 3.52 11.80
C LYS A 7 4.63 3.00 11.35
N ARG A 8 5.49 3.85 10.74
CA ARG A 8 6.81 3.46 10.20
C ARG A 8 6.75 2.32 9.18
N ILE A 9 5.65 2.23 8.43
CA ILE A 9 5.46 1.23 7.39
C ILE A 9 5.83 1.85 6.03
N MET A 10 6.78 1.23 5.33
CA MET A 10 7.18 1.64 4.00
C MET A 10 6.41 0.89 2.92
N VAL A 11 5.73 1.64 2.06
CA VAL A 11 5.04 1.16 0.86
C VAL A 11 5.36 2.07 -0.32
N ARG A 12 5.04 1.63 -1.53
CA ARG A 12 5.21 2.47 -2.73
C ARG A 12 3.84 2.83 -3.29
N SER A 13 3.61 4.10 -3.59
CA SER A 13 2.44 4.58 -4.33
C SER A 13 2.77 4.87 -5.79
N GLY A 14 1.73 4.95 -6.62
CA GLY A 14 1.80 5.39 -8.01
C GLY A 14 1.57 4.25 -9.02
N PHE A 15 2.07 4.40 -10.24
CA PHE A 15 1.84 3.44 -11.33
C PHE A 15 2.84 2.27 -11.38
N HIS A 16 3.84 2.27 -10.50
CA HIS A 16 4.87 1.21 -10.42
C HIS A 16 5.57 0.90 -11.77
N CYS A 17 5.83 1.94 -12.58
CA CYS A 17 6.37 1.83 -13.94
C CYS A 17 5.49 1.04 -14.93
N ALA A 18 4.22 0.77 -14.57
CA ALA A 18 3.25 0.02 -15.35
C ALA A 18 1.98 0.86 -15.59
N MET A 19 2.15 2.08 -16.09
CA MET A 19 1.03 3.03 -16.31
C MET A 19 -0.04 2.50 -17.28
N PRO A 20 0.32 1.86 -18.43
CA PRO A 20 -0.70 1.28 -19.32
C PRO A 20 -1.56 0.22 -18.62
N LEU A 21 -0.94 -0.68 -17.85
CA LEU A 21 -1.66 -1.70 -17.07
C LEU A 21 -2.70 -1.08 -16.12
N HIS A 22 -2.29 -0.07 -15.35
CA HIS A 22 -3.19 0.58 -14.40
C HIS A 22 -4.38 1.24 -15.11
N LYS A 23 -4.13 1.95 -16.22
CA LYS A 23 -5.17 2.74 -16.89
C LYS A 23 -6.09 1.90 -17.78
N GLU A 24 -5.54 0.94 -18.51
CA GLU A 24 -6.24 0.26 -19.61
C GLU A 24 -6.84 -1.08 -19.18
N VAL A 25 -6.20 -1.78 -18.24
CA VAL A 25 -6.64 -3.12 -17.80
C VAL A 25 -7.35 -3.05 -16.45
N LEU A 26 -6.77 -2.32 -15.49
CA LEU A 26 -7.29 -2.25 -14.12
C LEU A 26 -8.32 -1.12 -13.92
N GLY A 27 -8.36 -0.13 -14.82
CA GLY A 27 -9.23 1.05 -14.69
C GLY A 27 -8.82 2.02 -13.57
N GLU A 28 -7.65 1.83 -12.96
CA GLU A 28 -7.15 2.61 -11.83
C GLU A 28 -6.42 3.88 -12.30
N ARG A 29 -7.16 4.99 -12.33
CA ARG A 29 -6.66 6.28 -12.86
C ARG A 29 -5.57 6.93 -12.01
N GLN A 30 -5.55 6.66 -10.71
CA GLN A 30 -4.63 7.30 -9.75
C GLN A 30 -3.42 6.41 -9.42
N GLY A 31 -3.32 5.22 -10.02
CA GLY A 31 -2.33 4.22 -9.64
C GLY A 31 -2.78 3.45 -8.40
N SER A 32 -1.85 2.70 -7.80
CA SER A 32 -2.12 1.92 -6.60
C SER A 32 -1.10 2.18 -5.50
N VAL A 33 -1.41 1.71 -4.30
CA VAL A 33 -0.42 1.50 -3.23
C VAL A 33 -0.05 0.02 -3.23
N ARG A 34 1.24 -0.27 -3.23
CA ARG A 34 1.78 -1.64 -3.22
C ARG A 34 2.68 -1.86 -2.03
N ALA A 35 2.32 -2.84 -1.21
CA ALA A 35 3.22 -3.48 -0.25
C ALA A 35 3.84 -4.73 -0.90
N SER A 36 5.14 -4.92 -0.76
CA SER A 36 5.87 -6.05 -1.35
C SER A 36 6.76 -6.68 -0.29
N THR A 37 6.57 -7.97 -0.04
CA THR A 37 7.32 -8.74 0.96
C THR A 37 8.51 -9.48 0.34
N TYR A 38 9.44 -9.92 1.18
CA TYR A 38 10.57 -10.77 0.82
C TYR A 38 10.99 -11.65 1.99
N LEU A 39 12.09 -12.39 1.85
CA LEU A 39 12.56 -13.42 2.80
C LEU A 39 12.75 -12.95 4.25
N TYR A 40 12.96 -11.65 4.44
CA TYR A 40 13.21 -11.04 5.75
C TYR A 40 11.94 -10.47 6.40
N ASN A 41 10.79 -10.54 5.73
CA ASN A 41 9.54 -10.08 6.33
C ASN A 41 8.93 -11.15 7.25
N THR A 42 8.20 -10.70 8.26
CA THR A 42 7.54 -11.60 9.22
C THR A 42 6.02 -11.50 9.17
N GLU A 43 5.34 -12.51 9.73
CA GLU A 43 3.88 -12.51 9.84
C GLU A 43 3.39 -11.38 10.76
N GLU A 44 4.15 -11.05 11.81
CA GLU A 44 3.83 -9.93 12.71
C GLU A 44 3.88 -8.58 11.99
N GLU A 45 4.83 -8.38 11.07
CA GLU A 45 4.89 -7.18 10.22
C GLU A 45 3.67 -7.09 9.29
N LYS A 46 3.22 -8.23 8.75
CA LYS A 46 2.00 -8.31 7.93
C LYS A 46 0.75 -7.94 8.74
N GLU A 47 0.60 -8.46 9.94
CA GLU A 47 -0.54 -8.11 10.82
C GLU A 47 -0.51 -6.62 11.23
N THR A 48 0.68 -6.08 11.51
CA THR A 48 0.87 -4.66 11.78
C THR A 48 0.47 -3.81 10.58
N PHE A 49 0.82 -4.24 9.36
CA PHE A 49 0.43 -3.56 8.13
C PHE A 49 -1.09 -3.56 7.92
N ILE A 50 -1.75 -4.70 8.05
CA ILE A 50 -3.21 -4.82 7.87
C ILE A 50 -3.94 -3.91 8.85
N SER A 51 -3.59 -3.99 10.14
CA SER A 51 -4.19 -3.17 11.20
C SER A 51 -4.05 -1.67 10.92
N ALA A 52 -2.87 -1.24 10.46
CA ALA A 52 -2.62 0.16 10.10
C ALA A 52 -3.47 0.62 8.90
N VAL A 53 -3.61 -0.22 7.87
CA VAL A 53 -4.44 0.10 6.70
C VAL A 53 -5.92 0.21 7.08
N GLU A 54 -6.43 -0.70 7.93
CA GLU A 54 -7.80 -0.62 8.42
C GLU A 54 -8.08 0.66 9.21
N GLU A 55 -7.17 1.06 10.09
CA GLU A 55 -7.28 2.31 10.86
C GLU A 55 -7.33 3.54 9.94
N VAL A 56 -6.42 3.58 8.96
CA VAL A 56 -6.39 4.65 7.95
C VAL A 56 -7.69 4.68 7.15
N ALA A 57 -8.18 3.53 6.68
CA ALA A 57 -9.41 3.44 5.90
C ALA A 57 -10.63 3.96 6.68
N ARG A 58 -10.72 3.70 7.98
CA ARG A 58 -11.80 4.21 8.84
C ARG A 58 -11.75 5.72 9.08
N THR A 59 -10.57 6.34 8.96
CA THR A 59 -10.39 7.78 9.20
C THR A 59 -10.92 8.64 8.04
N PHE A 60 -11.05 8.05 6.84
CA PHE A 60 -11.51 8.75 5.63
C PHE A 60 -13.01 8.56 5.34
N ILE A 61 -13.77 8.03 6.31
CA ILE A 61 -15.25 7.92 6.26
C ILE A 61 -15.86 9.16 6.90
#